data_AF-A0A381WHT6-F1
#
_entry.id   AF-A0A381WHT6-F1
#
_cell.length_a   1.000
_cell.length_b   1.000
_cell.length_c   1.000
_cell.angle_alpha   90.00
_cell.angle_beta   90.00
_cell.angle_gamma   90.00
#
_symmetry.space_group_name_H-M   'P 1'
#
loop_
_entity.id
_entity.type
_entity.pdbx_description
1 polymer ?
#
loop_
_entity_poly.entity_id
_entity_poly.type
_entity_poly.pdbx_seq_one_letter_code
_entity_poly.pdbx_strand_id
1 'polypeptide(L)'
;MKQTKTSYWSVMSSLVVLIICVACSSKKIVERIEANTTIDLSGRWNDTDSRQVSEAMIIDCLNHSWITNHATNSGGEKPVVIVGAIRNRSMEHVAISAFINDIERAFINSGRVSIVASATERDEIRAEKEDQRVYSSLKTIKEMGLEYGADYMMTGEINSIEDREGGTQVTYYQVDLTLTNIETNEKIWLGQKKIKKIIERKRISF
;
A
#
# COMPACT_ATOMS: atom_id res chain seq x y z
N MET A 1 -4.80 18.53 76.69
CA MET A 1 -4.29 18.81 75.33
C MET A 1 -3.49 17.59 74.88
N LYS A 2 -4.08 16.67 74.10
CA LYS A 2 -3.44 15.38 73.73
C LYS A 2 -2.54 15.59 72.50
N GLN A 3 -1.24 15.35 72.65
CA GLN A 3 -0.30 15.29 71.52
C GLN A 3 -0.58 14.06 70.67
N THR A 4 -0.96 14.27 69.41
CA THR A 4 -1.04 13.22 68.39
C THR A 4 0.37 12.89 67.90
N LYS A 5 0.90 11.73 68.29
CA LYS A 5 2.12 11.16 67.67
C LYS A 5 1.78 10.69 66.25
N THR A 6 1.98 11.55 65.25
CA THR A 6 1.96 11.14 63.85
C THR A 6 3.11 10.17 63.61
N SER A 7 2.77 8.94 63.26
CA SER A 7 3.68 7.85 62.91
C SER A 7 4.52 8.23 61.70
N TYR A 8 5.80 8.53 61.90
CA TYR A 8 6.78 8.74 60.83
C TYR A 8 6.84 7.56 59.85
N TRP A 9 6.46 6.36 60.29
CA TRP A 9 6.43 5.15 59.47
C TRP A 9 5.26 5.13 58.47
N SER A 10 4.12 5.72 58.85
CA SER A 10 2.94 5.86 57.98
C SER A 10 3.16 6.92 56.90
N VAL A 11 3.87 8.01 57.23
CA VAL A 11 4.27 9.04 56.25
C VAL A 11 5.32 8.49 55.27
N MET A 12 6.28 7.69 55.76
CA MET A 12 7.33 7.09 54.92
C MET A 12 6.78 6.00 53.99
N SER A 13 5.83 5.19 54.44
CA SER A 13 5.13 4.20 53.60
C SER A 13 4.31 4.88 52.49
N SER A 14 3.62 5.99 52.79
CA SER A 14 2.88 6.77 51.80
C SER A 14 3.78 7.42 50.74
N LEU A 15 5.02 7.80 51.10
CA LEU A 15 5.99 8.39 50.17
C LEU A 15 6.56 7.35 49.20
N VAL A 16 6.79 6.12 49.65
CA VAL A 16 7.28 5.01 48.81
C VAL A 16 6.24 4.60 47.76
N VAL A 17 4.96 4.54 48.13
CA VAL A 17 3.86 4.25 47.18
C VAL A 17 3.75 5.35 46.11
N LEU A 18 3.93 6.61 46.49
CA LEU A 18 3.89 7.74 45.55
C LEU A 18 5.06 7.70 44.54
N ILE A 19 6.25 7.26 44.96
CA ILE A 19 7.42 7.11 44.07
C ILE A 19 7.22 5.97 43.06
N ILE A 20 6.55 4.88 43.46
CA ILE A 20 6.25 3.75 42.56
C ILE A 20 5.23 4.16 41.48
N CYS A 21 4.28 5.05 41.78
CA CYS A 21 3.29 5.53 40.82
C CYS A 21 3.88 6.44 39.72
N VAL A 22 5.01 7.13 39.97
CA VAL A 22 5.64 8.03 38.97
C VAL A 22 6.55 7.25 37.98
N ALA A 23 6.93 6.02 38.30
CA ALA A 23 7.81 5.19 37.46
C ALA A 23 7.10 4.52 36.27
N CYS A 24 5.77 4.54 36.20
CA CYS A 24 4.99 3.93 35.10
C CYS A 24 4.70 4.87 33.91
N SER A 25 5.52 5.90 33.69
CA SER A 25 5.48 6.68 32.45
C SER A 25 6.23 5.92 31.35
N SER A 26 5.54 5.06 30.61
CA SER A 26 6.06 4.43 29.39
C SER A 26 6.44 5.52 28.38
N LYS A 27 7.73 5.86 28.31
CA LYS A 27 8.28 6.77 27.30
C LYS A 27 8.06 6.15 25.92
N LYS A 28 7.16 6.73 25.13
CA LYS A 28 7.03 6.42 23.70
C LYS A 28 8.24 7.01 22.98
N ILE A 29 9.22 6.18 22.67
CA ILE A 29 10.38 6.58 21.87
C ILE A 29 9.94 6.53 20.40
N VAL A 30 10.04 7.66 19.71
CA VAL A 30 9.80 7.75 18.26
C VAL A 30 11.16 7.92 17.60
N GLU A 31 11.65 6.85 16.99
CA GLU A 31 12.88 6.86 16.22
C GLU A 31 12.53 6.90 14.72
N ARG A 32 13.21 7.77 13.96
CA ARG A 32 13.09 7.78 12.50
C ARG A 32 14.00 6.70 11.96
N ILE A 33 13.41 5.79 11.20
CA ILE A 33 14.08 4.69 10.51
C ILE A 33 13.96 4.89 9.01
N GLU A 34 14.84 4.23 8.26
CA GLU A 34 14.81 4.22 6.81
C GLU A 34 13.53 3.56 6.29
N ALA A 35 12.91 4.17 5.28
CA ALA A 35 11.63 3.71 4.72
C ALA A 35 11.71 2.32 4.05
N ASN A 36 12.92 1.84 3.75
CA ASN A 36 13.15 0.53 3.14
C ASN A 36 13.34 -0.61 4.16
N THR A 37 13.39 -0.30 5.46
CA THR A 37 13.59 -1.30 6.50
C THR A 37 12.31 -2.13 6.71
N THR A 38 12.42 -3.44 6.51
CA THR A 38 11.31 -4.36 6.80
C THR A 38 11.08 -4.45 8.30
N ILE A 39 9.96 -3.91 8.78
CA ILE A 39 9.51 -4.07 10.16
C ILE A 39 8.08 -4.59 10.16
N ASP A 40 7.88 -5.76 10.77
CA ASP A 40 6.55 -6.30 10.98
C ASP A 40 6.18 -6.25 12.47
N LEU A 41 5.39 -5.24 12.84
CA LEU A 41 4.95 -5.04 14.22
C LEU A 41 3.67 -5.81 14.54
N SER A 42 2.75 -5.94 13.57
CA SER A 42 1.39 -6.41 13.81
C SER A 42 1.02 -7.68 13.03
N GLY A 43 1.84 -8.08 12.04
CA GLY A 43 1.55 -9.15 11.09
C GLY A 43 0.50 -8.78 10.04
N ARG A 44 0.06 -7.53 10.02
CA ARG A 44 -0.90 -6.99 9.05
C ARG A 44 -0.22 -6.67 7.72
N TRP A 45 -1.01 -6.39 6.68
CA TRP A 45 -0.46 -5.86 5.44
C TRP A 45 0.29 -4.55 5.70
N ASN A 46 1.52 -4.45 5.19
CA ASN A 46 2.37 -3.27 5.33
C ASN A 46 2.97 -2.82 3.97
N ASP A 47 3.76 -1.75 4.03
CA ASP A 47 4.47 -1.16 2.90
C ASP A 47 5.41 -2.15 2.21
N THR A 48 6.06 -3.03 2.98
CA THR A 48 6.98 -4.02 2.43
C THR A 48 6.23 -5.10 1.65
N ASP A 49 5.11 -5.60 2.17
CA ASP A 49 4.26 -6.56 1.45
C ASP A 49 3.75 -5.94 0.14
N SER A 50 3.27 -4.70 0.21
CA SER A 50 2.78 -3.93 -0.94
C SER A 50 3.83 -3.85 -2.05
N ARG A 51 5.03 -3.38 -1.73
CA ARG A 51 6.13 -3.28 -2.68
C ARG A 51 6.52 -4.64 -3.26
N GLN A 52 6.72 -5.65 -2.40
CA GLN A 52 7.17 -6.98 -2.84
C GLN A 52 6.15 -7.66 -3.76
N VAL A 53 4.86 -7.52 -3.46
CA VAL A 53 3.79 -8.06 -4.32
C VAL A 53 3.77 -7.32 -5.65
N SER A 54 3.76 -5.99 -5.64
CA SER A 54 3.74 -5.18 -6.84
C SER A 54 4.92 -5.49 -7.77
N GLU A 55 6.15 -5.49 -7.25
CA GLU A 55 7.35 -5.80 -8.04
C GLU A 55 7.29 -7.21 -8.64
N ALA A 56 6.96 -8.22 -7.82
CA ALA A 56 6.90 -9.60 -8.29
C ALA A 56 5.82 -9.80 -9.36
N MET A 57 4.64 -9.21 -9.16
CA MET A 57 3.51 -9.35 -10.07
C MET A 57 3.74 -8.61 -11.38
N ILE A 58 4.37 -7.43 -11.35
CA ILE A 58 4.67 -6.68 -12.57
C ILE A 58 5.81 -7.33 -13.36
N ILE A 59 6.84 -7.85 -12.68
CA ILE A 59 7.87 -8.64 -13.35
C ILE A 59 7.24 -9.86 -14.05
N ASP A 60 6.39 -10.59 -13.34
CA ASP A 60 5.66 -11.73 -13.92
C ASP A 60 4.83 -11.30 -15.14
N CYS A 61 3.97 -10.29 -14.98
CA CYS A 61 3.13 -9.75 -16.05
C CYS A 61 3.92 -9.40 -17.31
N LEU A 62 5.05 -8.71 -17.15
CA LEU A 62 5.89 -8.24 -18.27
C LEU A 62 6.73 -9.36 -18.91
N ASN A 63 6.85 -10.52 -18.29
CA ASN A 63 7.57 -11.67 -18.84
C ASN A 63 6.69 -12.54 -19.76
N HIS A 64 5.38 -12.30 -19.81
CA HIS A 64 4.48 -12.99 -20.73
C HIS A 64 4.56 -12.46 -22.17
N SER A 65 4.06 -13.24 -23.14
CA SER A 65 4.18 -12.93 -24.57
C SER A 65 3.36 -11.72 -25.03
N TRP A 66 2.32 -11.31 -24.30
CA TRP A 66 1.39 -10.25 -24.72
C TRP A 66 2.10 -8.93 -25.05
N ILE A 67 3.14 -8.58 -24.31
CA ILE A 67 3.88 -7.33 -24.49
C ILE A 67 4.78 -7.38 -25.73
N THR A 68 5.37 -8.52 -26.04
CA THR A 68 6.12 -8.73 -27.29
C THR A 68 5.16 -8.72 -28.49
N ASN A 69 3.99 -9.33 -28.34
CA ASN A 69 2.94 -9.33 -29.36
C ASN A 69 2.42 -7.90 -29.60
N HIS A 70 2.19 -7.12 -28.53
CA HIS A 70 1.81 -5.71 -28.63
C HIS A 70 2.86 -4.92 -29.38
N ALA A 71 4.14 -5.02 -29.00
CA ALA A 71 5.23 -4.32 -29.68
C ALA A 71 5.32 -4.70 -31.16
N THR A 72 5.10 -5.97 -31.50
CA THR A 72 5.11 -6.44 -32.90
C THR A 72 3.95 -5.84 -33.70
N ASN A 73 2.75 -5.79 -33.11
CA ASN A 73 1.54 -5.34 -33.79
C ASN A 73 1.44 -3.81 -33.89
N SER A 74 2.05 -3.07 -32.96
CA SER A 74 2.04 -1.61 -32.88
C SER A 74 3.24 -0.94 -33.55
N GLY A 75 4.14 -1.70 -34.19
CA GLY A 75 5.34 -1.13 -34.79
C GLY A 75 6.40 -0.68 -33.77
N GLY A 76 6.39 -1.27 -32.58
CA GLY A 76 7.37 -1.04 -31.51
C GLY A 76 6.94 -0.02 -30.45
N GLU A 77 5.68 0.44 -30.48
CA GLU A 77 5.16 1.33 -29.45
C GLU A 77 5.02 0.61 -28.10
N LYS A 78 5.19 1.37 -27.02
CA LYS A 78 4.99 0.84 -25.67
C LYS A 78 3.49 0.75 -25.41
N PRO A 79 3.00 -0.38 -24.84
CA PRO A 79 1.60 -0.47 -24.45
C PRO A 79 1.28 0.61 -23.42
N VAL A 80 0.10 1.21 -23.56
CA VAL A 80 -0.46 2.17 -22.62
C VAL A 80 -1.37 1.42 -21.66
N VAL A 81 -1.05 1.47 -20.37
CA VAL A 81 -1.78 0.77 -19.31
C VAL A 81 -2.39 1.78 -18.34
N ILE A 82 -3.62 1.53 -17.94
CA ILE A 82 -4.26 2.21 -16.81
C ILE A 82 -4.42 1.23 -15.64
N VAL A 83 -4.09 1.68 -14.43
CA VAL A 83 -4.41 0.91 -13.22
C VAL A 83 -5.81 1.30 -12.75
N GLY A 84 -6.73 0.35 -12.87
CA GLY A 84 -8.12 0.48 -12.47
C GLY A 84 -8.34 0.13 -11.00
N ALA A 85 -9.60 -0.21 -10.69
CA ALA A 85 -10.00 -0.52 -9.33
C ALA A 85 -9.35 -1.81 -8.80
N ILE A 86 -8.76 -1.72 -7.60
CA ILE A 86 -8.33 -2.87 -6.81
C ILE A 86 -9.26 -2.99 -5.61
N ARG A 87 -9.96 -4.13 -5.50
CA ARG A 87 -10.96 -4.36 -4.46
C ARG A 87 -10.32 -4.94 -3.21
N ASN A 88 -10.55 -4.32 -2.06
CA ASN A 88 -10.22 -4.93 -0.79
C ASN A 88 -11.35 -5.88 -0.36
N ARG A 89 -11.07 -7.19 -0.34
CA ARG A 89 -11.94 -8.26 0.18
C ARG A 89 -11.36 -8.89 1.45
N SER A 90 -10.32 -8.31 2.02
CA SER A 90 -9.75 -8.74 3.29
C SER A 90 -10.63 -8.29 4.46
N MET A 91 -10.41 -8.92 5.62
CA MET A 91 -11.03 -8.52 6.89
C MET A 91 -10.35 -7.29 7.52
N GLU A 92 -9.37 -6.69 6.84
CA GLU A 92 -8.61 -5.55 7.33
C GLU A 92 -8.66 -4.33 6.42
N HIS A 93 -8.34 -3.16 6.99
CA HIS A 93 -8.14 -1.96 6.21
C HIS A 93 -6.76 -1.98 5.53
N VAL A 94 -6.74 -2.37 4.26
CA VAL A 94 -5.55 -2.31 3.39
C VAL A 94 -5.48 -0.94 2.73
N ALA A 95 -4.30 -0.32 2.70
CA ALA A 95 -4.05 0.93 2.01
C ALA A 95 -4.00 0.73 0.48
N ILE A 96 -5.17 0.54 -0.15
CA ILE A 96 -5.27 0.25 -1.59
C ILE A 96 -4.60 1.31 -2.46
N SER A 97 -4.74 2.59 -2.12
CA SER A 97 -4.08 3.67 -2.89
C SER A 97 -2.56 3.54 -2.89
N ALA A 98 -1.95 3.13 -1.77
CA ALA A 98 -0.51 2.89 -1.72
C ALA A 98 -0.11 1.70 -2.60
N PHE A 99 -0.93 0.64 -2.61
CA PHE A 99 -0.70 -0.53 -3.46
C PHE A 99 -0.84 -0.22 -4.96
N ILE A 100 -1.83 0.59 -5.36
CA ILE A 100 -1.96 1.10 -6.73
C ILE A 100 -0.70 1.86 -7.14
N ASN A 101 -0.24 2.81 -6.30
CA ASN A 101 0.97 3.58 -6.56
C ASN A 101 2.23 2.70 -6.68
N ASP A 102 2.32 1.62 -5.90
CA ASP A 102 3.43 0.66 -6.00
C ASP A 102 3.39 -0.13 -7.32
N ILE A 103 2.19 -0.50 -7.79
CA ILE A 103 2.02 -1.14 -9.11
C ILE A 103 2.43 -0.18 -10.23
N GLU A 104 1.93 1.06 -10.22
CA GLU A 104 2.27 2.07 -11.21
C GLU A 104 3.78 2.35 -11.23
N ARG A 105 4.39 2.47 -10.05
CA ARG A 105 5.84 2.64 -9.93
C ARG A 105 6.61 1.44 -10.47
N ALA A 106 6.15 0.21 -10.21
CA ALA A 106 6.78 -0.98 -10.76
C ALA A 106 6.70 -1.01 -12.30
N PHE A 107 5.57 -0.62 -12.89
CA PHE A 107 5.45 -0.47 -14.34
C PHE A 107 6.37 0.61 -14.90
N ILE A 108 6.39 1.80 -14.30
CA ILE A 108 7.25 2.91 -14.73
C ILE A 108 8.73 2.52 -14.65
N ASN A 109 9.14 1.89 -13.54
CA ASN A 109 10.52 1.44 -13.33
C ASN A 109 10.94 0.37 -14.33
N SER A 110 10.01 -0.44 -14.85
CA SER A 110 10.33 -1.41 -15.90
C SER A 110 10.73 -0.74 -17.22
N GLY A 111 10.28 0.50 -17.45
CA GLY A 111 10.51 1.25 -18.69
C GLY A 111 9.83 0.69 -19.95
N ARG A 112 9.05 -0.40 -19.82
CA ARG A 112 8.47 -1.14 -20.95
C ARG A 112 7.01 -0.79 -21.27
N VAL A 113 6.37 -0.03 -20.39
CA VAL A 113 4.94 0.32 -20.44
C VAL A 113 4.79 1.81 -20.15
N SER A 114 3.81 2.45 -20.77
CA SER A 114 3.39 3.80 -20.43
C SER A 114 2.18 3.71 -19.49
N ILE A 115 2.22 4.38 -18.33
CA ILE A 115 1.08 4.45 -17.42
C ILE A 115 0.36 5.77 -17.62
N VAL A 116 -0.97 5.72 -17.69
CA VAL A 116 -1.83 6.92 -17.75
C VAL A 116 -2.55 7.14 -16.43
N ALA A 117 -2.88 8.40 -16.18
CA ALA A 117 -3.61 8.85 -15.01
C ALA A 117 -4.96 8.14 -14.85
N SER A 118 -5.31 7.86 -13.61
CA SER A 118 -6.62 7.35 -13.20
C SER A 118 -7.75 8.32 -13.54
N ALA A 119 -9.01 7.87 -13.43
CA ALA A 119 -10.16 8.73 -13.69
C ALA A 119 -10.15 10.01 -12.84
N THR A 120 -9.85 9.88 -11.54
CA THR A 120 -9.81 11.00 -10.59
C THR A 120 -8.71 11.99 -10.93
N GLU A 121 -7.50 11.50 -11.19
CA GLU A 121 -6.35 12.37 -11.54
C GLU A 121 -6.57 13.10 -12.87
N ARG A 122 -7.24 12.46 -13.85
CA ARG A 122 -7.57 13.12 -15.11
C ARG A 122 -8.50 14.29 -14.92
N ASP A 123 -9.44 14.23 -13.99
CA ASP A 123 -10.34 15.34 -13.74
C ASP A 123 -9.59 16.54 -13.13
N GLU A 124 -8.64 16.30 -12.24
CA GLU A 124 -7.73 17.34 -11.70
C GLU A 124 -6.85 17.94 -12.81
N ILE A 125 -6.24 17.10 -13.65
CA ILE A 125 -5.39 17.54 -14.77
C ILE A 125 -6.20 18.34 -15.80
N ARG A 126 -7.42 17.93 -16.12
CA ARG A 126 -8.30 18.67 -17.04
C ARG A 126 -8.69 20.04 -16.50
N ALA A 127 -8.98 20.13 -15.19
CA ALA A 127 -9.26 21.41 -14.54
C ALA A 127 -8.05 22.35 -14.61
N GLU A 128 -6.85 21.83 -14.33
CA GLU A 128 -5.59 22.58 -14.47
C GLU A 128 -5.34 23.02 -15.92
N LYS A 129 -5.60 22.16 -16.90
CA LYS A 129 -5.48 22.52 -18.32
C LYS A 129 -6.42 23.65 -18.69
N GLU A 130 -7.65 23.65 -18.19
CA GLU A 130 -8.61 24.73 -18.47
C GLU A 130 -8.15 26.07 -17.85
N ASP A 131 -7.61 26.06 -16.63
CA ASP A 131 -7.01 27.25 -16.02
C ASP A 131 -5.83 27.77 -16.84
N GLN A 132 -4.93 26.86 -17.26
CA GLN A 132 -3.80 27.19 -18.12
C GLN A 132 -4.24 27.78 -19.46
N ARG A 133 -5.43 27.48 -19.98
CA ARG A 133 -5.90 28.12 -21.22
C ARG A 133 -6.14 29.61 -21.09
N VAL A 134 -6.43 30.08 -19.87
CA VAL A 134 -6.64 31.51 -19.58
C VAL A 134 -5.32 32.19 -19.27
N TYR A 135 -4.44 31.53 -18.51
CA TYR A 135 -3.26 32.18 -17.92
C TYR A 135 -1.91 31.80 -18.54
N SER A 136 -1.83 30.73 -19.35
CA SER A 136 -0.57 30.31 -20.00
C SER A 136 -0.37 30.96 -21.36
N SER A 137 0.90 31.08 -21.77
CA SER A 137 1.25 31.55 -23.11
C SER A 137 0.77 30.59 -24.20
N LEU A 138 0.44 31.13 -25.37
CA LEU A 138 0.05 30.34 -26.55
C LEU A 138 1.13 29.33 -27.00
N LYS A 139 2.41 29.58 -26.66
CA LYS A 139 3.52 28.67 -27.01
C LYS A 139 3.55 27.41 -26.14
N THR A 140 3.03 27.47 -24.92
CA THR A 140 3.19 26.39 -23.91
C THR A 140 1.88 25.71 -23.54
N ILE A 141 0.74 26.33 -23.85
CA ILE A 141 -0.61 25.80 -23.63
C ILE A 141 -0.77 24.38 -24.19
N LYS A 142 -1.55 23.55 -23.48
CA LYS A 142 -1.82 22.17 -23.88
C LYS A 142 -3.25 22.04 -24.41
N GLU A 143 -3.42 21.30 -25.49
CA GLU A 143 -4.74 21.09 -26.10
C GLU A 143 -5.56 20.04 -25.33
N MET A 144 -6.87 20.24 -25.29
CA MET A 144 -7.83 19.28 -24.77
C MET A 144 -8.05 18.15 -25.79
N GLY A 145 -8.39 16.95 -25.32
CA GLY A 145 -8.67 15.80 -26.19
C GLY A 145 -7.46 15.02 -26.72
N LEU A 146 -6.23 15.43 -26.37
CA LEU A 146 -4.99 14.70 -26.70
C LEU A 146 -4.48 13.82 -25.55
N GLU A 147 -5.39 13.29 -24.71
CA GLU A 147 -5.02 12.31 -23.69
C GLU A 147 -4.72 10.97 -24.34
N TYR A 148 -3.66 10.28 -23.88
CA TYR A 148 -3.39 8.92 -24.34
C TYR A 148 -4.53 7.99 -23.93
N GLY A 149 -5.08 7.26 -24.90
CA GLY A 149 -5.97 6.13 -24.64
C GLY A 149 -5.16 4.96 -24.07
N ALA A 150 -5.68 4.31 -23.04
CA ALA A 150 -5.09 3.06 -22.56
C ALA A 150 -5.48 1.90 -23.48
N ASP A 151 -4.51 1.05 -23.81
CA ASP A 151 -4.73 -0.21 -24.53
C ASP A 151 -5.22 -1.30 -23.58
N TYR A 152 -4.69 -1.29 -22.35
CA TYR A 152 -4.99 -2.30 -21.33
C TYR A 152 -5.34 -1.67 -19.99
N MET A 153 -6.21 -2.36 -19.26
CA MET A 153 -6.57 -2.02 -17.89
C MET A 153 -6.11 -3.12 -16.94
N MET A 154 -5.33 -2.74 -15.94
CA MET A 154 -4.99 -3.60 -14.81
C MET A 154 -6.07 -3.45 -13.73
N THR A 155 -6.67 -4.55 -13.29
CA THR A 155 -7.62 -4.57 -12.16
C THR A 155 -7.22 -5.66 -11.18
N GLY A 156 -7.76 -5.64 -9.97
CA GLY A 156 -7.44 -6.69 -9.03
C GLY A 156 -8.27 -6.73 -7.77
N GLU A 157 -7.88 -7.64 -6.90
CA GLU A 157 -8.44 -7.78 -5.57
C GLU A 157 -7.42 -8.35 -4.58
N ILE A 158 -7.62 -8.01 -3.31
CA ILE A 158 -6.84 -8.50 -2.17
C ILE A 158 -7.79 -9.23 -1.24
N ASN A 159 -7.54 -10.51 -1.02
CA ASN A 159 -8.28 -11.38 -0.12
C ASN A 159 -7.40 -11.73 1.09
N SER A 160 -8.01 -11.91 2.26
CA SER A 160 -7.30 -12.46 3.43
C SER A 160 -8.10 -13.54 4.15
N ILE A 161 -7.37 -14.48 4.76
CA ILE A 161 -7.92 -15.51 5.63
C ILE A 161 -7.10 -15.48 6.92
N GLU A 162 -7.77 -15.31 8.05
CA GLU A 162 -7.17 -15.35 9.38
C GLU A 162 -7.52 -16.66 10.07
N ASP A 163 -6.53 -17.29 10.68
CA ASP A 163 -6.69 -18.46 11.55
C ASP A 163 -5.98 -18.19 12.88
N ARG A 164 -6.62 -18.53 14.00
CA ARG A 164 -6.14 -18.23 15.36
C ARG A 164 -6.36 -19.42 16.28
N GLU A 165 -5.28 -19.91 16.88
CA GLU A 165 -5.34 -20.94 17.91
C GLU A 165 -4.24 -20.72 18.96
N GLY A 166 -4.57 -20.86 20.25
CA GLY A 166 -3.57 -20.97 21.32
C GLY A 166 -2.63 -19.76 21.53
N GLY A 167 -2.91 -18.59 20.96
CA GLY A 167 -2.01 -17.42 21.00
C GLY A 167 -1.12 -17.27 19.75
N THR A 168 -1.22 -18.21 18.82
CA THR A 168 -0.67 -18.14 17.47
C THR A 168 -1.76 -17.70 16.52
N GLN A 169 -1.43 -16.77 15.63
CA GLN A 169 -2.29 -16.34 14.53
C GLN A 169 -1.55 -16.55 13.22
N VAL A 170 -2.22 -17.12 12.24
CA VAL A 170 -1.77 -17.20 10.86
C VAL A 170 -2.66 -16.30 10.01
N THR A 171 -2.04 -15.39 9.26
CA THR A 171 -2.76 -14.57 8.29
C THR A 171 -2.25 -14.88 6.90
N TYR A 172 -3.16 -15.29 6.03
CA TYR A 172 -2.90 -15.54 4.62
C TYR A 172 -3.48 -14.41 3.79
N TYR A 173 -2.67 -13.83 2.91
CA TYR A 173 -3.07 -12.85 1.92
C TYR A 173 -2.94 -13.45 0.53
N GLN A 174 -3.92 -13.16 -0.31
CA GLN A 174 -3.91 -13.48 -1.73
C GLN A 174 -4.24 -12.24 -2.52
N VAL A 175 -3.36 -11.90 -3.45
CA VAL A 175 -3.54 -10.79 -4.37
C VAL A 175 -3.69 -11.36 -5.77
N ASP A 176 -4.80 -11.03 -6.41
CA ASP A 176 -5.12 -11.44 -7.76
C ASP A 176 -5.17 -10.19 -8.64
N LEU A 177 -4.35 -10.16 -9.69
CA LEU A 177 -4.31 -9.08 -10.67
C LEU A 177 -4.69 -9.61 -12.06
N THR A 178 -5.40 -8.79 -12.83
CA THR A 178 -5.88 -9.11 -14.17
C THR A 178 -5.57 -7.96 -15.10
N LEU A 179 -4.87 -8.24 -16.20
CA LEU A 179 -4.65 -7.30 -17.29
C LEU A 179 -5.63 -7.63 -18.42
N THR A 180 -6.44 -6.65 -18.83
CA THR A 180 -7.51 -6.81 -19.82
C THR A 180 -7.31 -5.81 -20.96
N ASN A 181 -7.45 -6.26 -22.21
CA ASN A 181 -7.52 -5.37 -23.37
C ASN A 181 -8.83 -4.58 -23.33
N ILE A 182 -8.75 -3.25 -23.36
CA ILE A 182 -9.91 -2.37 -23.20
C ILE A 182 -10.84 -2.44 -24.41
N GLU A 183 -10.31 -2.61 -25.62
CA GLU A 183 -11.10 -2.67 -26.85
C GLU A 183 -11.85 -4.00 -26.97
N THR A 184 -11.17 -5.13 -26.72
CA THR A 184 -11.75 -6.47 -26.94
C THR A 184 -12.35 -7.09 -25.68
N ASN A 185 -12.11 -6.53 -24.49
CA ASN A 185 -12.40 -7.12 -23.18
C ASN A 185 -11.70 -8.47 -22.93
N GLU A 186 -10.67 -8.81 -23.70
CA GLU A 186 -9.91 -10.03 -23.53
C GLU A 186 -8.98 -9.92 -22.31
N LYS A 187 -9.03 -10.91 -21.42
CA LYS A 187 -8.06 -11.04 -20.33
C LYS A 187 -6.75 -11.60 -20.87
N ILE A 188 -5.75 -10.74 -21.02
CA ILE A 188 -4.46 -11.10 -21.62
C ILE A 188 -3.46 -11.65 -20.61
N TRP A 189 -3.63 -11.34 -19.33
CA TRP A 189 -2.82 -11.89 -18.25
C TRP A 189 -3.61 -11.95 -16.94
N LEU A 190 -3.34 -13.00 -16.17
CA LEU A 190 -3.88 -13.26 -14.85
C LEU A 190 -2.73 -13.68 -13.96
N GLY A 191 -2.44 -12.90 -12.92
CA GLY A 191 -1.40 -13.20 -11.96
C GLY A 191 -1.95 -13.33 -10.55
N GLN A 192 -1.26 -14.13 -9.75
CA GLN A 192 -1.60 -14.33 -8.35
C GLN A 192 -0.33 -14.34 -7.50
N LYS A 193 -0.37 -13.62 -6.38
CA LYS A 193 0.67 -13.67 -5.34
C LYS A 193 0.06 -14.00 -3.99
N LYS A 194 0.78 -14.81 -3.22
CA LYS A 194 0.36 -15.27 -1.89
C LYS A 194 1.40 -14.87 -0.86
N ILE A 195 0.94 -14.41 0.28
CA ILE A 195 1.77 -14.14 1.46
C ILE A 195 1.13 -14.88 2.64
N LYS A 196 1.95 -15.55 3.45
CA LYS A 196 1.50 -16.20 4.68
C LYS A 196 2.38 -15.69 5.83
N LYS A 197 1.76 -15.10 6.84
CA LYS A 197 2.42 -14.55 8.02
C LYS A 197 1.97 -15.32 9.26
N ILE A 198 2.93 -15.64 10.14
CA ILE A 198 2.67 -16.23 11.46
C ILE A 198 3.00 -15.18 12.54
N ILE A 199 2.10 -15.04 13.50
CA ILE A 199 2.19 -14.10 14.61
C ILE A 199 2.10 -14.91 15.88
N GLU A 200 3.16 -14.92 16.67
CA GLU A 200 3.20 -15.57 17.98
C GLU A 200 3.16 -14.53 19.09
N ARG A 201 2.13 -14.56 19.94
CA ARG A 201 2.14 -13.76 21.17
C ARG A 201 2.82 -14.56 22.27
N LYS A 202 4.06 -14.21 22.61
CA LYS A 202 4.69 -14.72 23.84
C LYS A 202 3.83 -14.29 25.04
N ARG A 203 3.25 -15.26 25.75
CA ARG A 203 2.64 -15.00 27.06
C ARG A 203 3.77 -14.59 28.01
N ILE A 204 3.73 -13.36 28.49
CA ILE A 204 4.55 -12.94 29.62
C ILE A 204 3.97 -13.67 30.84
N SER A 205 4.68 -14.68 31.34
CA SER A 205 4.41 -15.24 32.66
C SER A 205 4.93 -14.23 33.68
N PHE A 206 4.03 -13.75 34.55
CA PHE A 206 4.40 -13.06 35.78
C PHE A 206 4.73 -14.07 36.87
#